data_AF-A0A2S6CVJ7-F1
#
_entry.id   AF-A0A2S6CVJ7-F1
#
_cell.length_a   1.000
_cell.length_b   1.000
_cell.length_c   1.000
_cell.angle_alpha   90.00
_cell.angle_beta   90.00
_cell.angle_gamma   90.00
#
_symmetry.space_group_name_H-M   'P 1'
#
loop_
_entity.id
_entity.type
_entity.pdbx_description
1 polymer ?
#
loop_
_entity_poly.entity_id
_entity_poly.type
_entity_poly.pdbx_seq_one_letter_code
_entity_poly.pdbx_strand_id
1 'polypeptide(L)'
;MDVEELKRRYVAGERYFISASLVKAKLIDAYLPGINLWGADLSEANLAKAKLWGADLSRTNLAKANLTRANLSGVNLSEANLRGAKLYYTKLYGANLHGAYYDESTKFPRNFDPVSHNMQKL
;
A
#
# COMPACT_ATOMS: atom_id res chain seq x y z
N MET A 1 9.23 -12.28 -6.25
CA MET A 1 8.31 -13.42 -6.01
C MET A 1 7.09 -13.18 -6.89
N ASP A 2 6.45 -14.22 -7.44
CA ASP A 2 5.21 -14.03 -8.20
C ASP A 2 3.97 -13.93 -7.28
N VAL A 3 2.84 -13.52 -7.85
CA VAL A 3 1.58 -13.29 -7.11
C VAL A 3 0.98 -14.59 -6.58
N GLU A 4 1.11 -15.70 -7.32
CA GLU A 4 0.51 -16.96 -6.92
C GLU A 4 1.29 -17.57 -5.76
N GLU A 5 2.61 -17.40 -5.75
CA GLU A 5 3.45 -17.78 -4.63
C GLU A 5 3.13 -16.96 -3.37
N LEU A 6 2.96 -15.64 -3.51
CA LEU A 6 2.50 -14.78 -2.40
C LEU A 6 1.19 -15.30 -1.80
N LYS A 7 0.19 -15.57 -2.66
CA LYS A 7 -1.13 -16.03 -2.21
C LYS A 7 -1.04 -17.40 -1.54
N ARG A 8 -0.29 -18.35 -2.10
CA ARG A 8 -0.12 -19.68 -1.52
C ARG A 8 0.49 -19.61 -0.13
N ARG A 9 1.61 -18.89 0.02
CA ARG A 9 2.29 -18.70 1.31
C ARG A 9 1.39 -17.98 2.32
N TYR A 10 0.67 -16.95 1.89
CA TYR A 10 -0.25 -16.22 2.76
C TYR A 10 -1.41 -17.11 3.26
N VAL A 11 -2.00 -17.93 2.38
CA VAL A 11 -3.04 -18.90 2.75
C VAL A 11 -2.49 -19.99 3.67
N ALA A 12 -1.21 -20.37 3.52
CA ALA A 12 -0.52 -21.28 4.42
C ALA A 12 -0.18 -20.68 5.81
N GLY A 13 -0.58 -19.42 6.06
CA GLY A 13 -0.41 -18.76 7.35
C GLY A 13 0.80 -17.83 7.42
N GLU A 14 1.61 -17.76 6.37
CA GLU A 14 2.73 -16.82 6.36
C GLU A 14 2.22 -15.37 6.30
N ARG A 15 2.85 -14.49 7.08
CA ARG A 15 2.52 -13.06 7.12
C ARG A 15 3.69 -12.17 6.77
N TYR A 16 4.92 -12.67 6.81
CA TYR A 16 6.13 -11.88 6.62
C TYR A 16 6.65 -12.01 5.19
N PHE A 17 6.46 -10.95 4.42
CA PHE A 17 6.93 -10.80 3.03
C PHE A 17 7.83 -9.56 2.92
N ILE A 18 8.62 -9.35 3.97
CA ILE A 18 9.57 -8.25 4.15
C ILE A 18 10.51 -8.18 2.93
N SER A 19 10.68 -6.98 2.37
CA SER A 19 11.55 -6.71 1.22
C SER A 19 11.23 -7.52 -0.05
N ALA A 20 10.04 -8.13 -0.14
CA ALA A 20 9.66 -8.90 -1.32
C ALA A 20 9.55 -7.99 -2.56
N SER A 21 10.06 -8.46 -3.70
CA SER A 21 9.79 -7.82 -4.99
C SER A 21 8.46 -8.32 -5.56
N LEU A 22 7.52 -7.38 -5.70
CA LEU A 22 6.15 -7.51 -6.22
C LEU A 22 5.86 -6.38 -7.23
N VAL A 23 6.90 -5.92 -7.93
CA VAL A 23 6.81 -4.88 -8.97
C VAL A 23 5.77 -5.28 -10.01
N LYS A 24 4.83 -4.37 -10.32
CA LYS A 24 3.74 -4.60 -11.28
C LYS A 24 2.82 -5.78 -10.93
N ALA A 25 2.85 -6.28 -9.70
CA ALA A 25 2.00 -7.38 -9.25
C ALA A 25 0.51 -7.06 -9.45
N LYS A 26 -0.25 -8.05 -9.90
CA LYS A 26 -1.71 -7.95 -10.04
C LYS A 26 -2.38 -8.51 -8.79
N LEU A 27 -2.68 -7.63 -7.84
CA LEU A 27 -3.29 -7.93 -6.54
C LEU A 27 -4.71 -7.32 -6.42
N ILE A 28 -5.41 -7.24 -7.56
CA ILE A 28 -6.78 -6.72 -7.63
C ILE A 28 -7.68 -7.60 -6.76
N ASP A 29 -8.50 -6.98 -5.92
CA ASP A 29 -9.42 -7.66 -5.00
C ASP A 29 -8.73 -8.61 -3.99
N ALA A 30 -7.40 -8.56 -3.83
CA ALA A 30 -6.67 -9.45 -2.93
C ALA A 30 -7.09 -9.28 -1.47
N TYR A 31 -7.20 -10.40 -0.74
CA TYR A 31 -7.51 -10.43 0.69
C TYR A 31 -6.24 -10.74 1.49
N LEU A 32 -5.58 -9.69 1.99
CA LEU A 32 -4.29 -9.76 2.67
C LEU A 32 -4.27 -8.97 4.01
N PRO A 33 -5.27 -9.09 4.89
CA PRO A 33 -5.27 -8.36 6.15
C PRO A 33 -4.12 -8.78 7.09
N GLY A 34 -3.44 -7.80 7.68
CA GLY A 34 -2.31 -8.06 8.57
C GLY A 34 -1.05 -8.60 7.89
N ILE A 35 -0.96 -8.56 6.55
CA ILE A 35 0.29 -8.90 5.87
C ILE A 35 1.38 -7.89 6.24
N ASN A 36 2.61 -8.38 6.45
CA ASN A 36 3.78 -7.56 6.62
C ASN A 36 4.58 -7.53 5.31
N LEU A 37 4.58 -6.36 4.67
CA LEU A 37 5.32 -6.04 3.44
C LEU A 37 6.33 -4.91 3.71
N TRP A 38 6.85 -4.83 4.94
CA TRP A 38 7.86 -3.84 5.32
C TRP A 38 8.99 -3.82 4.28
N GLY A 39 9.30 -2.63 3.75
CA GLY A 39 10.37 -2.46 2.76
C GLY A 39 10.18 -3.19 1.42
N ALA A 40 9.03 -3.83 1.18
CA ALA A 40 8.75 -4.51 -0.09
C ALA A 40 8.66 -3.51 -1.25
N ASP A 41 8.87 -4.01 -2.47
CA ASP A 41 8.69 -3.23 -3.69
C ASP A 41 7.38 -3.62 -4.39
N LEU A 42 6.39 -2.75 -4.27
CA LEU A 42 5.09 -2.81 -4.96
C LEU A 42 4.96 -1.68 -5.99
N SER A 43 6.06 -1.16 -6.51
CA SER A 43 6.01 -0.13 -7.56
C SER A 43 5.23 -0.62 -8.77
N GLU A 44 4.36 0.26 -9.27
CA GLU A 44 3.43 -0.01 -10.39
C GLU A 44 2.45 -1.18 -10.14
N ALA A 45 2.37 -1.73 -8.93
CA ALA A 45 1.44 -2.82 -8.63
C ALA A 45 -0.03 -2.36 -8.72
N ASN A 46 -0.90 -3.28 -9.09
CA ASN A 46 -2.34 -3.05 -9.10
C ASN A 46 -2.99 -3.70 -7.87
N LEU A 47 -3.25 -2.88 -6.86
CA LEU A 47 -3.89 -3.20 -5.58
C LEU A 47 -5.35 -2.69 -5.54
N ALA A 48 -5.97 -2.44 -6.71
CA ALA A 48 -7.33 -1.92 -6.75
C ALA A 48 -8.28 -2.84 -5.98
N LYS A 49 -9.09 -2.26 -5.10
CA LYS A 49 -10.04 -2.95 -4.20
C LYS A 49 -9.40 -3.97 -3.23
N ALA A 50 -8.08 -4.02 -3.11
CA ALA A 50 -7.41 -4.91 -2.17
C ALA A 50 -7.83 -4.61 -0.73
N LYS A 51 -7.88 -5.67 0.08
CA LYS A 51 -8.26 -5.66 1.50
C LYS A 51 -7.00 -5.90 2.32
N LEU A 52 -6.42 -4.82 2.84
CA LEU A 52 -5.11 -4.81 3.50
C LEU A 52 -5.21 -4.29 4.94
N TRP A 53 -6.40 -4.26 5.57
CA TRP A 53 -6.55 -3.67 6.91
C TRP A 53 -5.58 -4.29 7.91
N GLY A 54 -4.98 -3.45 8.75
CA GLY A 54 -3.97 -3.86 9.73
C GLY A 54 -2.64 -4.35 9.14
N ALA A 55 -2.42 -4.26 7.83
CA ALA A 55 -1.14 -4.58 7.21
C ALA A 55 -0.03 -3.60 7.66
N ASP A 56 1.21 -4.08 7.61
CA ASP A 56 2.40 -3.26 7.71
C ASP A 56 2.98 -3.03 6.31
N LEU A 57 2.81 -1.81 5.79
CA LEU A 57 3.36 -1.30 4.54
C LEU A 57 4.38 -0.18 4.80
N SER A 58 4.98 -0.14 6.00
CA SER A 58 5.98 0.87 6.31
C SER A 58 7.23 0.68 5.45
N ARG A 59 7.81 1.80 4.99
CA ARG A 59 8.95 1.84 4.05
C ARG A 59 8.75 1.10 2.73
N THR A 60 7.54 0.65 2.42
CA THR A 60 7.22 -0.02 1.17
C THR A 60 7.30 0.97 -0.01
N ASN A 61 7.85 0.52 -1.14
CA ASN A 61 7.77 1.27 -2.38
C ASN A 61 6.43 1.03 -3.07
N LEU A 62 5.53 2.01 -3.06
CA LEU A 62 4.22 1.99 -3.72
C LEU A 62 4.16 3.00 -4.89
N ALA A 63 5.32 3.41 -5.41
CA ALA A 63 5.39 4.41 -6.48
C ALA A 63 4.53 3.97 -7.67
N LYS A 64 3.66 4.84 -8.16
CA LYS A 64 2.72 4.60 -9.27
C LYS A 64 1.76 3.43 -9.07
N ALA A 65 1.64 2.88 -7.86
CA ALA A 65 0.71 1.79 -7.58
C ALA A 65 -0.75 2.25 -7.71
N ASN A 66 -1.63 1.34 -8.14
CA ASN A 66 -3.07 1.58 -8.15
C ASN A 66 -3.70 1.03 -6.87
N LEU A 67 -4.07 1.92 -5.94
CA LEU A 67 -4.74 1.63 -4.68
C LEU A 67 -6.24 2.00 -4.72
N THR A 68 -6.79 2.28 -5.90
CA THR A 68 -8.17 2.74 -6.07
C THR A 68 -9.15 1.77 -5.38
N ARG A 69 -10.01 2.31 -4.51
CA ARG A 69 -11.00 1.55 -3.70
C ARG A 69 -10.40 0.52 -2.73
N ALA A 70 -9.09 0.50 -2.50
CA ALA A 70 -8.48 -0.38 -1.51
C ALA A 70 -8.95 -0.03 -0.08
N ASN A 71 -9.01 -1.04 0.79
CA ASN A 71 -9.22 -0.84 2.22
C ASN A 71 -7.87 -0.87 2.94
N LEU A 72 -7.36 0.32 3.27
CA LEU A 72 -6.13 0.55 4.02
C LEU A 72 -6.42 1.06 5.45
N SER A 73 -7.58 0.70 6.00
CA SER A 73 -7.94 1.07 7.37
C SER A 73 -6.96 0.47 8.39
N GLY A 74 -6.42 1.29 9.28
CA GLY A 74 -5.46 0.86 10.30
C GLY A 74 -4.11 0.35 9.77
N VAL A 75 -3.80 0.61 8.49
CA VAL A 75 -2.53 0.19 7.89
C VAL A 75 -1.39 1.10 8.31
N ASN A 76 -0.22 0.52 8.58
CA ASN A 76 0.99 1.31 8.74
C ASN A 76 1.62 1.60 7.36
N LEU A 77 1.63 2.87 6.94
CA LEU A 77 2.25 3.37 5.70
C LEU A 77 3.39 4.35 6.03
N SER A 78 3.91 4.35 7.26
CA SER A 78 4.97 5.29 7.64
C SER A 78 6.17 5.16 6.72
N GLU A 79 6.71 6.29 6.27
CA GLU A 79 7.86 6.36 5.36
C GLU A 79 7.66 5.62 4.01
N ALA A 80 6.43 5.23 3.65
CA ALA A 80 6.16 4.57 2.36
C ALA A 80 6.30 5.56 1.19
N ASN A 81 6.76 5.08 0.05
CA ASN A 81 6.82 5.89 -1.17
C ASN A 81 5.50 5.77 -1.94
N LEU A 82 4.64 6.78 -1.87
CA LEU A 82 3.34 6.86 -2.57
C LEU A 82 3.37 7.77 -3.80
N ARG A 83 4.55 8.20 -4.26
CA ARG A 83 4.68 9.09 -5.43
C ARG A 83 3.96 8.54 -6.65
N GLY A 84 3.06 9.33 -7.23
CA GLY A 84 2.22 8.94 -8.36
C GLY A 84 1.20 7.83 -8.10
N ALA A 85 1.03 7.39 -6.85
CA ALA A 85 0.03 6.37 -6.52
C ALA A 85 -1.40 6.91 -6.73
N LYS A 86 -2.32 6.01 -7.08
CA LYS A 86 -3.75 6.33 -7.25
C LYS A 86 -4.55 5.81 -6.07
N LEU A 87 -5.00 6.70 -5.19
CA LEU A 87 -5.75 6.41 -3.96
C LEU A 87 -7.23 6.87 -4.04
N TYR A 88 -7.81 6.98 -5.24
CA TYR A 88 -9.23 7.34 -5.37
C TYR A 88 -10.12 6.36 -4.61
N TYR A 89 -11.01 6.88 -3.75
CA TYR A 89 -11.94 6.08 -2.95
C TYR A 89 -11.27 5.08 -2.00
N THR A 90 -9.97 5.21 -1.72
CA THR A 90 -9.26 4.39 -0.74
C THR A 90 -9.69 4.73 0.67
N LYS A 91 -9.91 3.71 1.51
CA LYS A 91 -10.22 3.92 2.94
C LYS A 91 -8.90 4.02 3.72
N LEU A 92 -8.67 5.17 4.37
CA LEU A 92 -7.46 5.46 5.16
C LEU A 92 -7.77 5.73 6.65
N TYR A 93 -8.96 5.38 7.13
CA TYR A 93 -9.31 5.55 8.55
C TYR A 93 -8.26 4.87 9.45
N GLY A 94 -7.66 5.63 10.36
CA GLY A 94 -6.63 5.15 11.29
C GLY A 94 -5.32 4.70 10.64
N ALA A 95 -5.10 4.96 9.35
CA ALA A 95 -3.83 4.65 8.70
C ALA A 95 -2.72 5.58 9.21
N ASN A 96 -1.54 5.03 9.50
CA ASN A 96 -0.37 5.84 9.83
C ASN A 96 0.36 6.23 8.54
N LEU A 97 0.36 7.51 8.18
CA LEU A 97 1.00 8.05 6.98
C LEU A 97 2.22 8.93 7.31
N HIS A 98 2.69 8.92 8.55
CA HIS A 98 3.79 9.76 9.00
C HIS A 98 5.05 9.53 8.14
N GLY A 99 5.60 10.60 7.59
CA GLY A 99 6.79 10.54 6.74
C GLY A 99 6.59 9.89 5.38
N ALA A 100 5.37 9.47 5.01
CA ALA A 100 5.11 8.90 3.70
C ALA A 100 5.30 9.98 2.61
N TYR A 101 5.86 9.56 1.47
CA TYR A 101 6.25 10.47 0.39
C TYR A 101 5.19 10.55 -0.70
N TYR A 102 4.87 11.75 -1.16
CA TYR A 102 3.96 11.98 -2.28
C TYR A 102 4.49 13.08 -3.22
N ASP A 103 3.89 13.21 -4.39
CA ASP A 103 4.22 14.24 -5.38
C ASP A 103 2.95 14.81 -6.04
N GLU A 104 3.12 15.78 -6.95
CA GLU A 104 2.06 16.41 -7.77
C GLU A 104 1.18 15.39 -8.52
N SER A 105 1.74 14.22 -8.84
CA SER A 105 1.06 13.19 -9.61
C SER A 105 0.23 12.23 -8.74
N THR A 106 0.44 12.25 -7.42
CA THR A 106 -0.26 11.40 -6.46
C THR A 106 -1.72 11.80 -6.35
N LYS A 107 -2.64 10.82 -6.42
CA LYS A 107 -4.09 11.07 -6.46
C LYS A 107 -4.76 10.59 -5.18
N PHE A 108 -5.01 11.51 -4.26
CA PHE A 108 -5.61 11.20 -2.96
C PHE A 108 -7.14 11.00 -3.01
N PRO A 109 -7.74 10.41 -1.95
CA PRO A 109 -9.19 10.48 -1.76
C PRO A 109 -9.70 11.92 -1.71
N ARG A 110 -11.00 12.11 -1.98
CA ARG A 110 -11.62 13.44 -1.90
C ARG A 110 -11.46 14.02 -0.49
N ASN A 111 -11.15 15.32 -0.40
CA ASN A 111 -10.95 16.06 0.85
C ASN A 111 -9.82 15.52 1.74
N PHE A 112 -8.89 14.74 1.20
CA PHE A 112 -7.73 14.28 1.93
C PHE A 112 -6.60 15.31 1.84
N ASP A 113 -6.13 15.78 2.99
CA ASP A 113 -4.96 16.66 3.08
C ASP A 113 -3.73 15.85 3.54
N PRO A 114 -2.73 15.60 2.67
CA PRO A 114 -1.53 14.86 3.04
C PRO A 114 -0.67 15.59 4.09
N VAL A 115 -0.70 16.92 4.14
CA VAL A 115 0.12 17.69 5.08
C VAL A 115 -0.37 17.48 6.52
N SER A 116 -1.69 17.48 6.74
CA SER A 116 -2.28 17.16 8.06
C SER A 116 -1.93 15.76 8.59
N HIS A 117 -1.42 14.86 7.74
CA HIS A 117 -1.00 13.51 8.10
C HIS A 117 0.52 13.36 8.23
N ASN A 118 1.28 14.46 8.27
CA ASN A 118 2.74 14.49 8.32
C ASN A 118 3.41 13.79 7.11
N MET A 119 2.77 13.82 5.95
CA MET A 119 3.37 13.32 4.71
C MET A 119 4.36 14.35 4.15
N GLN A 120 5.33 13.87 3.37
CA GLN A 120 6.39 14.67 2.77
C GLN A 120 6.19 14.77 1.26
N LYS A 121 6.18 15.99 0.73
CA LYS A 121 6.12 16.24 -0.72
C LYS A 121 7.54 16.19 -1.31
N LEU A 122 7.74 15.43 -2.38
CA LEU A 122 8.97 15.31 -3.18
C LEU A 122 8.72 15.52 -4.68
#